data_AF-R7R1V8-F1
#
_entry.id   AF-R7R1V8-F1
#
_cell.length_a   1.000
_cell.length_b   1.000
_cell.length_c   1.000
_cell.angle_alpha   90.00
_cell.angle_beta   90.00
_cell.angle_gamma   90.00
#
_symmetry.space_group_name_H-M   'P 1'
#
loop_
_entity.id
_entity.type
_entity.pdbx_description
1 polymer ?
#
loop_
_entity_poly.entity_id
_entity_poly.type
_entity_poly.pdbx_seq_one_letter_code
_entity_poly.pdbx_strand_id
1 'polypeptide(L)'
;MITVTEDSYVYASYGSRMANTITADIGGKRKTFTKCSHVYLLDLGWCKAGTEIKLTCPDVSDLMIQAYKLNFDSLNAAYDTLNAQTMTLDEMSDRCVKGHIDMQTAGKLVFSIPCEDGWTLFVDGKETDKEQFLNSLIGVTLEAGSHEIELRYETPGLKEGAMISGFAAAVFGAVTIVLYLKEKKRKKNSC
;
A
#
# COMPACT_ATOMS: atom_id res chain seq x y z
N MET A 1 2.73 -31.41 12.31
CA MET A 1 2.28 -31.14 13.70
C MET A 1 3.30 -30.20 14.30
N ILE A 2 2.84 -29.16 15.02
CA ILE A 2 3.70 -28.16 15.65
C ILE A 2 3.39 -28.23 17.14
N THR A 3 4.42 -28.26 17.99
CA THR A 3 4.27 -28.20 19.44
C THR A 3 4.80 -26.86 19.92
N VAL A 4 3.95 -26.09 20.59
CA VAL A 4 4.32 -24.78 21.14
C VAL A 4 5.13 -24.98 22.40
N THR A 5 6.37 -24.49 22.46
CA THR A 5 7.27 -24.69 23.61
C THR A 5 7.07 -23.67 24.73
N GLU A 6 6.54 -22.49 24.41
CA GLU A 6 6.31 -21.37 25.33
C GLU A 6 5.07 -20.56 24.91
N ASP A 7 4.47 -19.84 25.86
CA ASP A 7 3.32 -18.96 25.59
C ASP A 7 3.69 -17.90 24.54
N SER A 8 3.07 -17.99 23.36
CA SER A 8 3.46 -17.16 22.21
C SER A 8 2.33 -16.99 21.20
N TYR A 9 2.43 -15.95 20.38
CA TYR A 9 1.56 -15.76 19.22
C TYR A 9 2.19 -16.42 17.99
N VAL A 10 1.46 -17.34 17.36
CA VAL A 10 2.03 -18.25 16.35
C VAL A 10 1.45 -17.96 14.96
N TYR A 11 2.34 -17.94 13.98
CA TYR A 11 2.01 -17.95 12.55
C TYR A 11 2.55 -19.22 11.91
N ALA A 12 1.94 -19.65 10.79
CA ALA A 12 2.48 -20.75 9.99
C ALA A 12 2.49 -20.42 8.49
N SER A 13 3.58 -20.73 7.81
CA SER A 13 3.66 -20.76 6.35
C SER A 13 3.49 -22.18 5.84
N TYR A 14 2.98 -22.33 4.61
CA TYR A 14 2.83 -23.62 3.94
C TYR A 14 3.41 -23.58 2.52
N GLY A 15 3.94 -24.70 2.06
CA GLY A 15 4.71 -24.78 0.81
C GLY A 15 3.91 -25.03 -0.48
N SER A 16 2.62 -25.38 -0.39
CA SER A 16 1.84 -25.83 -1.56
C SER A 16 0.68 -24.88 -1.90
N ARG A 17 0.67 -24.40 -3.15
CA ARG A 17 -0.45 -23.62 -3.73
C ARG A 17 -1.66 -24.47 -4.12
N MET A 18 -1.54 -25.80 -4.08
CA MET A 18 -2.65 -26.71 -4.33
C MET A 18 -3.54 -26.86 -3.08
N ALA A 19 -3.04 -26.48 -1.91
CA ALA A 19 -3.84 -26.42 -0.69
C ALA A 19 -4.78 -25.22 -0.79
N ASN A 20 -6.03 -25.42 -1.19
CA ASN A 20 -6.99 -24.31 -1.28
C ASN A 20 -7.65 -24.05 0.09
N THR A 21 -7.87 -25.12 0.86
CA THR A 21 -8.40 -25.03 2.22
C THR A 21 -7.47 -25.70 3.22
N ILE A 22 -7.05 -24.97 4.26
CA ILE A 22 -6.24 -25.50 5.35
C ILE A 22 -7.03 -25.35 6.64
N THR A 23 -7.14 -26.42 7.43
CA THR A 23 -7.76 -26.38 8.76
C THR A 23 -6.70 -26.57 9.82
N ALA A 24 -6.60 -25.61 10.73
CA ALA A 24 -5.78 -25.70 11.94
C ALA A 24 -6.65 -26.22 13.10
N ASP A 25 -6.22 -27.30 13.74
CA ASP A 25 -6.68 -27.72 15.05
C ASP A 25 -5.64 -27.26 16.09
N ILE A 26 -6.02 -26.30 16.92
CA ILE A 26 -5.16 -25.64 17.92
C ILE A 26 -5.67 -26.06 19.28
N GLY A 27 -5.12 -27.14 19.85
CA GLY A 27 -5.55 -27.67 21.14
C GLY A 27 -7.06 -27.96 21.23
N GLY A 28 -7.67 -28.47 20.15
CA GLY A 28 -9.10 -28.78 20.05
C GLY A 28 -9.96 -27.66 19.46
N LYS A 29 -9.42 -26.45 19.29
CA LYS A 29 -10.11 -25.34 18.61
C LYS A 29 -9.77 -25.35 17.13
N ARG A 30 -10.79 -25.45 16.27
CA ARG A 30 -10.58 -25.46 14.81
C ARG A 30 -10.70 -24.06 14.23
N LYS A 31 -9.75 -23.70 13.36
CA LYS A 31 -9.76 -22.49 12.51
C LYS A 31 -9.54 -22.93 11.06
N THR A 32 -10.42 -22.53 10.17
CA THR A 32 -10.34 -22.88 8.74
C THR A 32 -9.92 -21.67 7.92
N PHE A 33 -8.95 -21.88 7.04
CA PHE A 33 -8.40 -20.91 6.12
C PHE A 33 -8.75 -21.34 4.70
N THR A 34 -9.30 -20.41 3.92
CA THR A 34 -9.69 -20.66 2.51
C THR A 34 -8.85 -19.81 1.58
N LYS A 35 -8.92 -20.07 0.26
CA LYS A 35 -8.11 -19.38 -0.76
C LYS A 35 -6.60 -19.48 -0.49
N CYS A 36 -6.17 -20.57 0.13
CA CYS A 36 -4.76 -20.82 0.43
C CYS A 36 -3.93 -21.10 -0.84
N SER A 37 -4.55 -21.14 -2.02
CA SER A 37 -3.83 -21.10 -3.30
C SER A 37 -3.06 -19.79 -3.52
N HIS A 38 -3.52 -18.69 -2.91
CA HIS A 38 -2.76 -17.46 -2.75
C HIS A 38 -1.93 -17.61 -1.47
N VAL A 39 -0.65 -17.94 -1.58
CA VAL A 39 0.19 -18.21 -0.39
C VAL A 39 0.17 -17.02 0.58
N TYR A 40 -0.23 -17.24 1.83
CA TYR A 40 -0.21 -16.25 2.91
C TYR A 40 0.15 -16.90 4.26
N LEU A 41 0.51 -16.09 5.25
CA LEU A 41 0.76 -16.57 6.62
C LEU A 41 -0.54 -16.92 7.32
N LEU A 42 -0.67 -18.16 7.77
CA LEU A 42 -1.78 -18.61 8.59
C LEU A 42 -1.62 -18.01 9.99
N ASP A 43 -2.49 -17.07 10.34
CA ASP A 43 -2.58 -16.55 11.70
C ASP A 43 -3.21 -17.60 12.63
N LEU A 44 -2.42 -18.22 13.49
CA LEU A 44 -2.88 -19.23 14.44
C LEU A 44 -3.24 -18.63 15.81
N GLY A 45 -2.92 -17.36 16.04
CA GLY A 45 -3.21 -16.65 17.28
C GLY A 45 -2.34 -17.05 18.47
N TRP A 46 -2.80 -16.67 19.66
CA TRP A 46 -2.11 -16.95 20.92
C TRP A 46 -2.25 -18.41 21.35
N CYS A 47 -1.12 -19.06 21.63
CA CYS A 47 -1.05 -20.45 22.06
C CYS A 47 -0.25 -20.56 23.37
N LYS A 48 -0.73 -21.39 24.30
CA LYS A 48 0.01 -21.69 25.54
C LYS A 48 1.09 -22.74 25.30
N ALA A 49 2.13 -22.75 26.12
CA ALA A 49 3.12 -23.81 26.17
C ALA A 49 2.47 -25.20 26.26
N GLY A 50 2.96 -26.14 25.46
CA GLY A 50 2.41 -27.50 25.33
C GLY A 50 1.22 -27.63 24.39
N THR A 51 0.70 -26.54 23.80
CA THR A 51 -0.39 -26.64 22.81
C THR A 51 0.11 -27.32 21.55
N GLU A 52 -0.58 -28.38 21.13
CA GLU A 52 -0.35 -29.02 19.83
C GLU A 52 -1.21 -28.37 18.76
N ILE A 53 -0.59 -28.06 17.64
CA ILE A 53 -1.23 -27.51 16.45
C ILE A 53 -1.10 -28.53 15.32
N LYS A 54 -2.24 -28.98 14.81
CA LYS A 54 -2.33 -29.86 13.66
C LYS A 54 -2.99 -29.12 12.51
N LEU A 55 -2.24 -28.94 11.43
CA LEU A 55 -2.75 -28.39 10.18
C LEU A 55 -3.04 -29.53 9.21
N THR A 56 -4.23 -29.53 8.63
CA THR A 56 -4.68 -30.52 7.64
C THR A 56 -5.23 -29.83 6.41
N CYS A 57 -5.02 -30.44 5.25
CA CYS A 57 -5.58 -30.00 3.99
C CYS A 57 -6.17 -31.23 3.28
N PRO A 58 -7.41 -31.16 2.76
CA PRO A 58 -7.97 -32.26 1.99
C PRO A 58 -7.37 -32.36 0.57
N ASP A 59 -6.83 -31.26 0.05
CA ASP A 59 -6.40 -31.14 -1.36
C ASP A 59 -4.99 -31.69 -1.61
N VAL A 60 -4.18 -31.87 -0.56
CA VAL A 60 -2.79 -32.36 -0.66
C VAL A 60 -2.48 -33.36 0.46
N SER A 61 -1.77 -34.42 0.10
CA SER A 61 -1.35 -35.46 1.05
C SER A 61 -0.24 -34.98 1.98
N ASP A 62 0.72 -34.22 1.46
CA ASP A 62 1.85 -33.69 2.22
C ASP A 62 1.85 -32.15 2.19
N LEU A 63 1.61 -31.56 3.36
CA LEU A 63 1.69 -30.12 3.56
C LEU A 63 2.97 -29.79 4.33
N MET A 64 3.97 -29.26 3.63
CA MET A 64 5.16 -28.70 4.29
C MET A 64 4.76 -27.43 5.03
N ILE A 65 5.00 -27.42 6.34
CA ILE A 65 4.62 -26.33 7.23
C ILE A 65 5.85 -25.84 7.99
N GLN A 66 5.97 -24.53 8.12
CA GLN A 66 6.95 -23.90 9.02
C GLN A 66 6.20 -22.95 9.95
N ALA A 67 6.46 -23.05 11.25
CA ALA A 67 5.84 -22.22 12.27
C ALA A 67 6.79 -21.14 12.75
N TYR A 68 6.25 -19.97 13.05
CA TYR A 68 6.97 -18.80 13.52
C TYR A 68 6.28 -18.25 14.76
N LYS A 69 7.06 -17.77 15.72
CA LYS A 69 6.56 -17.03 16.87
C LYS A 69 6.76 -15.54 16.63
N LEU A 70 5.77 -14.73 17.01
CA LEU A 70 5.92 -13.28 17.01
C LEU A 70 6.84 -12.88 18.18
N ASN A 71 7.94 -12.20 17.87
CA ASN A 71 8.81 -11.63 18.88
C ASN A 71 8.23 -10.27 19.32
N PHE A 72 7.52 -10.27 20.45
CA PHE A 72 6.93 -9.06 21.00
C PHE A 72 7.97 -8.04 21.46
N ASP A 73 9.13 -8.48 21.95
CA ASP A 73 10.19 -7.55 22.37
C ASP A 73 10.69 -6.73 21.17
N SER A 74 10.97 -7.40 20.05
CA SER A 74 11.36 -6.71 18.81
C SER A 74 10.23 -5.85 18.23
N LEU A 75 8.98 -6.31 18.30
CA LEU A 75 7.83 -5.56 17.81
C LEU A 75 7.62 -4.27 18.64
N ASN A 76 7.65 -4.39 19.96
CA ASN A 76 7.49 -3.25 20.86
C ASN A 76 8.64 -2.26 20.71
N ALA A 77 9.88 -2.74 20.60
CA ALA A 77 11.03 -1.87 20.33
C ALA A 77 10.87 -1.07 19.04
N ALA A 78 10.39 -1.70 17.96
CA ALA A 78 10.11 -1.02 16.70
C ALA A 78 8.96 -0.01 16.85
N TYR A 79 7.88 -0.38 17.55
CA TYR A 79 6.75 0.49 17.83
C TYR A 79 7.16 1.73 18.63
N ASP A 80 7.93 1.55 19.70
CA ASP A 80 8.42 2.63 20.55
C ASP A 80 9.35 3.57 19.77
N THR A 81 10.20 3.01 18.90
CA THR A 81 11.08 3.81 18.03
C THR A 81 10.28 4.68 17.06
N LEU A 82 9.26 4.13 16.41
CA LEU A 82 8.43 4.87 15.45
C LEU A 82 7.54 5.92 16.13
N ASN A 83 7.09 5.66 17.37
CA ASN A 83 6.26 6.61 18.12
C ASN A 83 7.06 7.66 18.89
N ALA A 84 8.38 7.53 18.97
CA ALA A 84 9.22 8.49 19.66
C ALA A 84 9.08 9.90 19.07
N GLN A 85 8.91 10.00 17.75
CA GLN A 85 8.73 11.26 17.04
C GLN A 85 7.77 11.09 15.87
N THR A 86 6.58 11.67 15.99
CA THR A 86 5.55 11.61 14.96
C THR A 86 5.27 13.01 14.40
N MET A 87 5.01 13.07 13.10
CA MET A 87 4.47 14.27 12.46
C MET A 87 3.06 14.55 12.97
N THR A 88 2.77 15.81 13.26
CA THR A 88 1.39 16.26 13.52
C THR A 88 0.79 16.74 12.21
N LEU A 89 -0.43 16.31 11.91
CA LEU A 89 -1.11 16.64 10.67
C LEU A 89 -1.88 17.96 10.80
N ASP A 90 -1.68 18.84 9.83
CA ASP A 90 -2.45 20.07 9.65
C ASP A 90 -3.61 19.85 8.66
N GLU A 91 -3.33 19.12 7.57
CA GLU A 91 -4.32 18.81 6.53
C GLU A 91 -4.10 17.39 5.99
N MET A 92 -5.19 16.65 5.79
CA MET A 92 -5.15 15.34 5.17
C MET A 92 -6.36 15.14 4.26
N SER A 93 -6.10 14.77 3.01
CA SER A 93 -7.08 14.39 2.00
C SER A 93 -6.50 13.33 1.08
N ASP A 94 -7.30 12.82 0.15
CA ASP A 94 -6.86 11.84 -0.85
C ASP A 94 -5.69 12.34 -1.72
N ARG A 95 -5.48 13.67 -1.79
CA ARG A 95 -4.46 14.28 -2.67
C ARG A 95 -3.47 15.18 -1.97
N CYS A 96 -3.60 15.37 -0.67
CA CYS A 96 -2.75 16.27 0.11
C CYS A 96 -2.53 15.70 1.50
N VAL A 97 -1.28 15.62 1.93
CA VAL A 97 -0.92 15.37 3.33
C VAL A 97 0.04 16.48 3.74
N LYS A 98 -0.35 17.28 4.72
CA LYS A 98 0.42 18.42 5.19
C LYS A 98 0.48 18.43 6.71
N GLY A 99 1.62 18.82 7.25
CA GLY A 99 1.80 18.94 8.69
C GLY A 99 3.19 19.38 9.06
N HIS A 100 3.49 19.31 10.35
CA HIS A 100 4.77 19.70 10.91
C HIS A 100 5.37 18.62 11.80
N ILE A 101 6.70 18.57 11.87
CA ILE A 101 7.44 17.69 12.75
C ILE A 101 8.63 18.44 13.37
N ASP A 102 8.90 18.17 14.64
CA ASP A 102 10.10 18.67 15.32
C ASP A 102 11.09 17.53 15.54
N MET A 103 12.20 17.58 14.82
CA MET A 103 13.25 16.56 14.80
C MET A 103 14.29 16.83 15.89
N GLN A 104 14.26 16.06 16.98
CA GLN A 104 15.27 16.12 18.05
C GLN A 104 16.68 15.75 17.54
N THR A 105 16.76 14.80 16.61
CA THR A 105 17.99 14.40 15.92
C THR A 105 17.68 14.15 14.45
N ALA A 106 18.68 14.29 13.57
CA ALA A 106 18.52 13.93 12.16
C ALA A 106 18.05 12.48 12.02
N GLY A 107 17.14 12.22 11.09
CA GLY A 107 16.47 10.94 10.97
C GLY A 107 15.58 10.85 9.72
N LYS A 108 14.93 9.71 9.56
CA LYS A 108 14.06 9.46 8.42
C LYS A 108 12.60 9.54 8.83
N LEU A 109 11.86 10.44 8.21
CA LEU A 109 10.40 10.43 8.27
C LEU A 109 9.89 9.45 7.21
N VAL A 110 8.97 8.58 7.60
CA VAL A 110 8.37 7.56 6.73
C VAL A 110 6.86 7.74 6.74
N PHE A 111 6.27 7.71 5.56
CA PHE A 111 4.82 7.74 5.37
C PHE A 111 4.34 6.35 5.00
N SER A 112 3.21 5.92 5.57
CA SER A 112 2.49 4.70 5.16
C SER A 112 1.75 4.90 3.82
N ILE A 113 2.39 5.59 2.87
CA ILE A 113 1.90 5.91 1.53
C ILE A 113 2.87 5.29 0.53
N PRO A 114 2.37 4.55 -0.49
CA PRO A 114 3.22 4.00 -1.54
C PRO A 114 4.03 5.06 -2.27
N CYS A 115 5.31 4.78 -2.54
CA CYS A 115 6.21 5.63 -3.29
C CYS A 115 5.93 5.53 -4.79
N GLU A 116 4.89 6.23 -5.24
CA GLU A 116 4.45 6.29 -6.63
C GLU A 116 4.81 7.64 -7.28
N ASP A 117 4.92 7.66 -8.62
CA ASP A 117 5.30 8.84 -9.39
C ASP A 117 4.36 10.03 -9.19
N GLY A 118 3.08 9.78 -8.89
CA GLY A 118 2.09 10.83 -8.70
C GLY A 118 2.27 11.66 -7.43
N TRP A 119 3.10 11.22 -6.47
CA TRP A 119 3.37 11.95 -5.24
C TRP A 119 4.60 12.87 -5.38
N THR A 120 4.41 14.14 -5.05
CA THR A 120 5.49 15.13 -4.93
C THR A 120 5.63 15.55 -3.48
N LEU A 121 6.86 15.54 -2.96
CA LEU A 121 7.19 15.86 -1.57
C LEU A 121 7.84 17.25 -1.49
N PHE A 122 7.44 18.02 -0.49
CA PHE A 122 8.02 19.32 -0.16
C PHE A 122 8.45 19.32 1.30
N VAL A 123 9.66 19.82 1.55
CA VAL A 123 10.20 20.08 2.89
C VAL A 123 10.47 21.58 2.98
N ASP A 124 9.83 22.25 3.95
CA ASP A 124 9.92 23.70 4.15
C ASP A 124 9.61 24.50 2.87
N GLY A 125 8.61 24.03 2.12
CA GLY A 125 8.16 24.62 0.86
C GLY A 125 9.05 24.33 -0.35
N LYS A 126 10.13 23.56 -0.21
CA LYS A 126 11.03 23.17 -1.31
C LYS A 126 10.77 21.75 -1.75
N GLU A 127 10.57 21.57 -3.05
CA GLU A 127 10.45 20.24 -3.64
C GLU A 127 11.70 19.41 -3.34
N THR A 128 11.48 18.22 -2.79
CA THR A 128 12.54 17.33 -2.29
C THR A 128 12.30 15.93 -2.81
N ASP A 129 13.37 15.26 -3.23
CA ASP A 129 13.29 13.89 -3.72
C ASP A 129 12.78 12.94 -2.64
N LYS A 130 11.72 12.19 -2.97
CA LYS A 130 11.21 11.12 -2.13
C LYS A 130 12.15 9.91 -2.21
N GLU A 131 12.44 9.33 -1.05
CA GLU A 131 13.17 8.07 -0.92
C GLU A 131 12.20 6.89 -0.82
N GLN A 132 12.60 5.72 -1.32
CA GLN A 132 11.86 4.48 -1.06
C GLN A 132 12.30 3.87 0.27
N PHE A 133 11.39 3.82 1.23
CA PHE A 133 11.53 3.04 2.45
C PHE A 133 10.94 1.64 2.24
N LEU A 134 11.70 0.60 2.59
CA LEU A 134 11.34 -0.81 2.38
C LEU A 134 10.88 -1.12 0.94
N ASN A 135 11.48 -0.44 -0.05
CA ASN A 135 11.16 -0.58 -1.49
C ASN A 135 9.68 -0.36 -1.84
N SER A 136 8.93 0.37 -1.02
CA SER A 136 7.49 0.51 -1.22
C SER A 136 6.91 1.82 -0.70
N LEU A 137 7.40 2.31 0.43
CA LEU A 137 6.81 3.47 1.12
C LEU A 137 7.60 4.75 0.85
N ILE A 138 6.93 5.90 0.90
CA ILE A 138 7.59 7.21 0.82
C ILE A 138 8.37 7.46 2.11
N GLY A 139 9.63 7.89 1.97
CA GLY A 139 10.44 8.41 3.06
C GLY A 139 11.21 9.66 2.67
N VAL A 140 11.69 10.39 3.67
CA VAL A 140 12.57 11.54 3.51
C VAL A 140 13.50 11.67 4.69
N THR A 141 14.77 11.95 4.43
CA THR A 141 15.74 12.24 5.47
C THR A 141 15.64 13.71 5.86
N LEU A 142 15.45 13.98 7.15
CA LEU A 142 15.34 15.31 7.74
C LEU A 142 16.50 15.52 8.72
N GLU A 143 17.00 16.75 8.76
CA GLU A 143 17.96 17.17 9.77
C GLU A 143 17.26 17.43 11.11
N ALA A 144 18.04 17.74 12.15
CA ALA A 144 17.46 18.19 13.42
C ALA A 144 16.84 19.60 13.27
N GLY A 145 15.68 19.81 13.89
CA GLY A 145 14.92 21.06 13.85
C GLY A 145 13.47 20.88 13.44
N SER A 146 12.75 21.99 13.34
CA SER A 146 11.34 21.99 12.97
C SER A 146 11.17 22.09 11.45
N HIS A 147 10.36 21.21 10.90
CA HIS A 147 10.11 21.11 9.46
C HIS A 147 8.61 21.12 9.16
N GLU A 148 8.23 21.81 8.10
CA GLU A 148 6.93 21.71 7.45
C GLU A 148 7.03 20.70 6.31
N ILE A 149 6.17 19.68 6.32
CA ILE A 149 6.17 18.61 5.32
C ILE A 149 4.85 18.63 4.57
N GLU A 150 4.93 18.59 3.25
CA GLU A 150 3.77 18.56 2.37
C GLU A 150 3.94 17.51 1.26
N LEU A 151 2.96 16.64 1.11
CA LEU A 151 2.83 15.68 0.01
C LEU A 151 1.63 16.07 -0.84
N ARG A 152 1.84 16.21 -2.14
CA ARG A 152 0.79 16.51 -3.12
C ARG A 152 0.68 15.38 -4.13
N TYR A 153 -0.54 14.92 -4.38
CA TYR A 153 -0.82 13.90 -5.39
C TYR A 153 -1.40 14.49 -6.67
N GLU A 154 -0.73 14.21 -7.76
CA GLU A 154 -1.22 14.44 -9.09
C GLU A 154 -1.27 13.12 -9.87
N THR A 155 -2.39 12.86 -10.57
CA THR A 155 -2.53 11.64 -11.37
C THR A 155 -1.57 11.70 -12.56
N PRO A 156 -0.57 10.81 -12.65
CA PRO A 156 0.37 10.81 -13.76
C PRO A 156 -0.35 10.64 -15.09
N GLY A 157 0.03 11.41 -16.11
CA GLY A 157 -0.59 11.33 -17.44
C GLY A 157 -1.91 12.08 -17.58
N LEU A 158 -2.49 12.63 -16.51
CA LEU A 158 -3.79 13.30 -16.58
C LEU A 158 -3.72 14.60 -17.38
N LYS A 159 -2.67 15.41 -17.16
CA LYS A 159 -2.43 16.64 -17.92
C LYS A 159 -2.19 16.35 -19.39
N GLU A 160 -1.36 15.36 -19.69
CA GLU A 160 -1.03 14.92 -21.04
C GLU A 160 -2.29 14.40 -21.76
N GLY A 161 -3.06 13.53 -21.09
CA GLY A 161 -4.31 12.98 -21.63
C GLY A 161 -5.37 14.05 -21.87
N ALA A 162 -5.48 15.04 -20.98
CA ALA A 162 -6.39 16.18 -21.15
C ALA A 162 -5.99 17.05 -22.34
N MET A 163 -4.70 17.30 -22.55
CA MET A 163 -4.20 18.05 -23.72
C MET A 163 -4.51 17.33 -25.03
N ILE A 164 -4.23 16.02 -25.11
CA ILE A 164 -4.49 15.21 -26.31
C ILE A 164 -6.00 15.19 -26.62
N SER A 165 -6.83 15.00 -25.59
CA SER A 165 -8.28 14.96 -25.73
C SER A 165 -8.85 16.33 -26.15
N GLY A 166 -8.36 17.42 -25.56
CA GLY A 166 -8.73 18.78 -25.95
C GLY A 166 -8.38 19.08 -27.41
N PHE A 167 -7.18 18.67 -27.85
CA PHE A 167 -6.76 18.83 -29.24
C PHE A 167 -7.65 18.05 -30.21
N ALA A 168 -7.94 16.77 -29.90
CA ALA A 168 -8.82 15.95 -30.72
C ALA A 168 -10.24 16.54 -30.83
N ALA A 169 -10.80 17.03 -29.71
CA ALA A 169 -12.10 17.68 -29.68
C ALA A 169 -12.12 18.98 -30.51
N ALA A 170 -11.06 19.79 -30.45
CA ALA A 170 -10.93 21.01 -31.25
C ALA A 170 -10.88 20.70 -32.76
N VAL A 171 -10.10 19.70 -33.17
CA VAL A 171 -10.01 19.24 -34.57
C VAL A 171 -11.38 18.73 -35.04
N PHE A 172 -12.04 17.89 -34.24
CA PHE A 172 -13.37 17.38 -34.54
C PHE A 172 -14.40 18.51 -34.70
N GLY A 173 -14.43 19.47 -33.77
CA GLY A 173 -15.30 20.64 -33.84
C GLY A 173 -15.05 21.47 -35.11
N ALA A 174 -13.79 21.73 -35.45
CA ALA A 174 -13.41 22.47 -36.64
C ALA A 174 -13.87 21.78 -37.93
N VAL A 175 -13.65 20.47 -38.06
CA VAL A 175 -14.11 19.68 -39.22
C VAL A 175 -15.62 19.74 -39.35
N THR A 176 -16.35 19.55 -38.25
CA THR A 176 -17.82 19.57 -38.24
C THR A 176 -18.38 20.94 -38.67
N ILE A 177 -17.79 22.04 -38.18
CA ILE A 177 -18.15 23.40 -38.57
C ILE A 177 -17.90 23.63 -40.07
N VAL A 178 -16.74 23.20 -40.58
CA VAL A 178 -16.41 23.35 -42.01
C VAL A 178 -17.39 22.59 -42.90
N LEU A 179 -17.75 21.35 -42.54
CA LEU A 179 -18.73 20.55 -43.28
C LEU A 179 -20.12 21.20 -43.26
N TYR A 180 -20.57 21.67 -42.10
CA TYR A 180 -21.86 22.37 -41.97
C TYR A 180 -21.93 23.64 -42.83
N LEU A 181 -20.87 24.46 -42.82
CA LEU A 181 -20.79 25.68 -43.63
C LEU A 181 -20.78 25.36 -45.13
N LYS A 182 -20.13 24.26 -45.55
CA LYS A 182 -20.16 23.78 -46.94
C LYS A 182 -21.56 23.35 -47.37
N GLU A 183 -22.28 22.59 -46.54
CA GLU A 183 -23.66 22.19 -46.84
C GLU A 183 -24.61 23.38 -46.93
N LYS A 184 -24.48 24.35 -46.02
CA LYS A 184 -25.29 25.59 -46.04
C LYS A 184 -25.05 26.40 -47.31
N LYS A 185 -23.79 26.54 -47.75
CA LYS A 185 -23.46 27.19 -49.04
C LYS A 185 -24.02 26.43 -50.23
N ARG A 186 -23.94 25.09 -50.22
CA ARG A 186 -24.44 24.24 -51.31
C ARG A 186 -25.97 24.35 -51.47
N LYS A 187 -26.73 24.38 -50.37
CA LYS A 187 -28.19 24.62 -50.40
C LYS A 187 -28.55 26.02 -50.91
N LYS A 188 -27.73 27.05 -50.60
CA LYS A 188 -27.96 28.42 -51.07
C LYS A 188 -27.70 28.62 -52.57
N ASN A 189 -26.78 27.85 -53.17
CA ASN A 189 -26.45 27.94 -54.61
C ASN A 189 -27.35 27.05 -55.50
N SER A 190 -28.30 26.31 -54.93
CA SER A 190 -29.25 25.46 -55.67
C SER A 190 -30.70 26.01 -55.66
N CYS A 191 -30.89 27.24 -55.16
CA CYS A 191 -32.10 28.07 -55.32
C CYS A 191 -31.74 29.24 -56.23
#